data_AF-A0A978U2B5-F1
#
_entry.id   AF-A0A978U2B5-F1
#
_cell.length_a   1.000
_cell.length_b   1.000
_cell.length_c   1.000
_cell.angle_alpha   90.00
_cell.angle_beta   90.00
_cell.angle_gamma   90.00
#
_symmetry.space_group_name_H-M   'P 1'
#
loop_
_entity.id
_entity.type
_entity.pdbx_description
1 polymer ?
#
loop_
_entity_poly.entity_id
_entity_poly.type
_entity_poly.pdbx_seq_one_letter_code
_entity_poly.pdbx_strand_id
1 'polypeptide(L)'
;MAEISAKLVKELRDKTGAGMMDCKKALAETNGDMEKAMEWLRQRGITKAEKQAGKTTAEGLVGSYIHTGGRIGVLVEVNCQTDFVARNEAFQTLVKDIAMQIAASPNVEYVRVSDIPAEVVEKEKAIEMGKDDLANKPENVRAKIVEGRIEKRLKDMALLEQPYIKDQSITVEDLVKKHIASLGENIQVRRFVRFIMGEGIEKQESDFAAEVAAQTGAKEAAPAPAAVVDEKPAEEAVPAPEPVAKEKPAKEEKPKSDDKKGKKKK
;
A
#
# COMPACT_ATOMS: atom_id res chain seq x y z
N MET A 1 -34.83 -16.50 20.30
CA MET A 1 -34.11 -15.21 20.18
C MET A 1 -33.09 -15.20 21.31
N ALA A 2 -31.79 -15.18 21.00
CA ALA A 2 -30.78 -15.01 22.04
C ALA A 2 -31.07 -13.71 22.81
N GLU A 3 -30.99 -13.75 24.14
CA GLU A 3 -31.22 -12.58 24.98
C GLU A 3 -30.03 -11.62 24.84
N ILE A 4 -30.19 -10.58 24.01
CA ILE A 4 -29.11 -9.62 23.73
C ILE A 4 -29.00 -8.65 24.91
N SER A 5 -27.99 -8.86 25.76
CA SER A 5 -27.74 -8.00 26.91
C SER A 5 -27.30 -6.59 26.49
N ALA A 6 -27.68 -5.57 27.28
CA ALA A 6 -27.28 -4.18 27.03
C ALA A 6 -25.75 -3.99 27.06
N LYS A 7 -25.05 -4.80 27.87
CA LYS A 7 -23.58 -4.80 27.94
C LYS A 7 -22.96 -5.22 26.61
N LEU A 8 -23.51 -6.26 25.98
CA LEU A 8 -23.03 -6.76 24.68
C LEU A 8 -23.26 -5.74 23.56
N VAL A 9 -24.44 -5.08 23.56
CA VAL A 9 -24.72 -3.98 22.61
C VAL A 9 -23.74 -2.84 22.79
N LYS A 10 -23.46 -2.44 24.04
CA LYS A 10 -22.48 -1.39 24.35
C LYS A 10 -21.09 -1.77 23.85
N GLU A 11 -20.64 -3.00 24.13
CA GLU A 11 -19.33 -3.47 23.67
C GLU A 11 -19.19 -3.45 22.15
N LEU A 12 -20.23 -3.90 21.41
CA LEU A 12 -20.22 -3.85 19.95
C LEU A 12 -20.19 -2.41 19.44
N ARG A 13 -20.95 -1.52 20.08
CA ARG A 13 -20.93 -0.09 19.75
C ARG A 13 -19.56 0.53 19.98
N ASP A 14 -18.94 0.26 21.11
CA ASP A 14 -17.63 0.82 21.46
C ASP A 14 -16.54 0.32 20.49
N LYS A 15 -16.64 -0.93 19.99
CA LYS A 15 -15.73 -1.50 18.98
C LYS A 15 -15.96 -0.98 17.56
N THR A 16 -17.20 -0.69 17.19
CA THR A 16 -17.57 -0.41 15.78
C THR A 16 -17.91 1.05 15.51
N GLY A 17 -18.22 1.83 16.54
CA GLY A 17 -18.75 3.19 16.40
C GLY A 17 -20.15 3.26 15.77
N ALA A 18 -20.84 2.14 15.58
CA ALA A 18 -22.16 2.11 14.97
C ALA A 18 -23.27 2.59 15.91
N GLY A 19 -24.41 2.99 15.35
CA GLY A 19 -25.58 3.43 16.12
C GLY A 19 -26.11 2.32 17.04
N MET A 20 -26.55 2.68 18.25
CA MET A 20 -26.98 1.73 19.30
C MET A 20 -28.01 0.70 18.81
N MET A 21 -29.00 1.15 18.04
CA MET A 21 -30.04 0.28 17.49
C MET A 21 -29.52 -0.64 16.38
N ASP A 22 -28.50 -0.22 15.63
CA ASP A 22 -27.89 -1.08 14.62
C ASP A 22 -27.03 -2.17 15.28
N CYS A 23 -26.29 -1.84 16.35
CA CYS A 23 -25.57 -2.85 17.15
C CYS A 23 -26.54 -3.88 17.76
N LYS A 24 -27.67 -3.42 18.32
CA LYS A 24 -28.68 -4.33 18.87
C LYS A 24 -29.28 -5.24 17.80
N LYS A 25 -29.59 -4.69 16.62
CA LYS A 25 -30.10 -5.47 15.47
C LYS A 25 -29.07 -6.46 14.97
N ALA A 26 -27.82 -6.05 14.80
CA ALA A 26 -26.73 -6.92 14.35
C ALA A 26 -26.59 -8.14 15.28
N LEU A 27 -26.53 -7.90 16.59
CA LEU A 27 -26.45 -8.98 17.58
C LEU A 27 -27.70 -9.87 17.58
N ALA A 28 -28.88 -9.33 17.33
CA ALA A 28 -30.10 -10.13 17.22
C ALA A 28 -30.06 -11.07 16.00
N GLU A 29 -29.64 -10.56 14.84
CA GLU A 29 -29.52 -11.34 13.58
C GLU A 29 -28.40 -12.38 13.63
N THR A 30 -27.35 -12.12 14.42
CA THR A 30 -26.20 -13.03 14.53
C THR A 30 -26.22 -13.88 15.80
N ASN A 31 -27.35 -13.92 16.51
CA ASN A 31 -27.53 -14.68 17.76
C ASN A 31 -26.48 -14.35 18.83
N GLY A 32 -26.05 -13.10 18.92
CA GLY A 32 -25.07 -12.60 19.89
C GLY A 32 -23.61 -12.85 19.51
N ASP A 33 -23.34 -13.40 18.33
CA ASP A 33 -21.98 -13.61 17.82
C ASP A 33 -21.37 -12.26 17.40
N MET A 34 -20.31 -11.86 18.11
CA MET A 34 -19.67 -10.55 17.94
C MET A 34 -18.96 -10.40 16.59
N GLU A 35 -18.24 -11.42 16.13
CA GLU A 35 -17.52 -11.35 14.86
C GLU A 35 -18.49 -11.26 13.69
N LYS A 36 -19.53 -12.10 13.70
CA LYS A 36 -20.59 -12.02 12.70
C LYS A 36 -21.36 -10.70 12.79
N ALA A 37 -21.59 -10.16 13.99
CA ALA A 37 -22.28 -8.88 14.14
C ALA A 37 -21.46 -7.72 13.55
N MET A 38 -20.14 -7.76 13.70
CA MET A 38 -19.24 -6.78 13.07
C MET A 38 -19.29 -6.86 11.55
N GLU A 39 -19.24 -8.06 10.98
CA GLU A 39 -19.35 -8.24 9.52
C GLU A 39 -20.73 -7.81 9.00
N TRP A 40 -21.80 -8.14 9.73
CA TRP A 40 -23.16 -7.71 9.41
C TRP A 40 -23.29 -6.18 9.42
N LEU A 41 -22.71 -5.51 10.42
CA LEU A 41 -22.66 -4.05 10.48
C LEU A 41 -21.85 -3.45 9.32
N ARG A 42 -20.74 -4.08 8.93
CA ARG A 42 -19.92 -3.65 7.81
C ARG A 42 -20.72 -3.68 6.51
N GLN A 43 -21.35 -4.81 6.19
CA GLN A 43 -22.18 -4.96 4.99
C GLN A 43 -23.33 -3.95 4.97
N ARG A 44 -24.05 -3.80 6.08
CA ARG A 44 -25.16 -2.85 6.17
C ARG A 44 -24.69 -1.39 6.13
N GLY A 45 -23.49 -1.12 6.62
CA GLY A 45 -22.82 0.16 6.53
C GLY A 45 -22.54 0.57 5.08
N ILE A 46 -22.06 -0.36 4.24
CA ILE A 46 -21.84 -0.14 2.80
C ILE A 46 -23.15 0.28 2.12
N THR A 47 -24.24 -0.46 2.34
CA THR A 47 -25.56 -0.11 1.76
C THR A 47 -26.06 1.25 2.25
N LYS A 48 -25.81 1.60 3.51
CA LYS A 48 -26.14 2.95 4.01
C LYS A 48 -25.33 4.01 3.30
N ALA A 49 -24.04 3.79 3.10
CA ALA A 49 -23.16 4.74 2.44
C ALA A 49 -23.59 4.98 0.98
N GLU A 50 -23.95 3.93 0.25
CA GLU A 50 -24.49 4.03 -1.12
C GLU A 50 -25.76 4.89 -1.17
N LYS A 51 -26.65 4.76 -0.18
CA LYS A 51 -27.86 5.61 -0.08
C LYS A 51 -27.56 7.08 0.22
N GLN A 52 -26.40 7.37 0.82
CA GLN A 52 -25.97 8.74 1.10
C GLN A 52 -25.21 9.35 -0.08
N ALA A 53 -24.64 8.54 -0.99
CA ALA A 53 -23.71 8.98 -2.03
C ALA A 53 -24.24 10.09 -2.96
N GLY A 54 -25.55 10.15 -3.18
CA GLY A 54 -26.20 11.18 -4.02
C GLY A 54 -26.44 12.52 -3.34
N LYS A 55 -26.16 12.65 -2.03
CA LYS A 55 -26.38 13.90 -1.29
C LYS A 55 -25.19 14.84 -1.44
N THR A 56 -25.49 16.12 -1.64
CA THR A 56 -24.49 17.19 -1.76
C THR A 56 -23.63 17.29 -0.51
N THR A 57 -22.30 17.34 -0.70
CA THR A 57 -21.30 17.51 0.35
C THR A 57 -20.51 18.79 0.09
N ALA A 58 -20.98 19.92 0.63
CA ALA A 58 -20.37 21.24 0.43
C ALA A 58 -19.49 21.70 1.60
N GLU A 59 -19.62 21.04 2.76
CA GLU A 59 -18.80 21.29 3.96
C GLU A 59 -17.63 20.29 4.00
N GLY A 60 -16.71 20.42 4.96
CA GLY A 60 -15.63 19.45 5.15
C GLY A 60 -14.35 20.04 5.69
N LEU A 61 -13.23 19.40 5.37
CA LEU A 61 -11.90 19.82 5.79
C LEU A 61 -10.88 19.65 4.66
N VAL A 62 -9.98 20.62 4.54
CA VAL A 62 -8.71 20.44 3.84
C VAL A 62 -7.66 19.98 4.84
N GLY A 63 -7.17 18.76 4.67
CA GLY A 63 -6.10 18.19 5.48
C GLY A 63 -4.74 18.35 4.81
N SER A 64 -3.69 18.40 5.64
CA SER A 64 -2.31 18.39 5.19
C SER A 64 -1.51 17.33 5.93
N TYR A 65 -0.56 16.68 5.25
CA TYR A 65 0.40 15.78 5.86
C TYR A 65 1.78 15.98 5.25
N ILE A 66 2.78 16.18 6.12
CA ILE A 66 4.18 16.27 5.73
C ILE A 66 4.87 15.02 6.26
N HIS A 67 5.40 14.20 5.36
CA HIS A 67 6.12 12.99 5.74
C HIS A 67 7.49 13.33 6.34
N THR A 68 8.06 12.38 7.08
CA THR A 68 9.31 12.59 7.82
C THR A 68 10.43 13.10 6.92
N GLY A 69 11.18 14.09 7.42
CA GLY A 69 12.23 14.77 6.67
C GLY A 69 11.74 15.79 5.62
N GLY A 70 10.44 16.06 5.52
CA GLY A 70 9.89 17.14 4.68
C GLY A 70 10.01 16.88 3.17
N ARG A 71 10.31 15.64 2.77
CA ARG A 71 10.53 15.27 1.36
C ARG A 71 9.25 14.95 0.60
N ILE A 72 8.16 14.68 1.30
CA ILE A 72 6.84 14.43 0.72
C ILE A 72 5.83 15.30 1.47
N GLY A 73 5.01 16.05 0.74
CA GLY A 73 3.92 16.86 1.29
C GLY A 73 2.60 16.54 0.58
N VAL A 74 1.51 16.50 1.32
CA VAL A 74 0.18 16.21 0.80
C VAL A 74 -0.81 17.25 1.27
N LEU A 75 -1.70 17.68 0.36
CA LEU A 75 -2.93 18.39 0.66
C LEU A 75 -4.11 17.57 0.14
N VAL A 76 -5.15 17.38 0.93
CA VAL A 76 -6.35 16.63 0.54
C VAL A 76 -7.60 17.36 0.99
N GLU A 77 -8.59 17.43 0.10
CA GLU A 77 -9.93 17.97 0.40
C GLU A 77 -10.90 16.81 0.59
N VAL A 78 -11.51 16.72 1.78
CA VAL A 78 -12.54 15.72 2.10
C VAL A 78 -13.79 16.46 2.52
N ASN A 79 -14.89 16.22 1.79
CA ASN A 79 -16.17 16.87 2.04
C ASN A 79 -17.12 16.00 2.88
N CYS A 80 -18.00 16.66 3.63
CA CYS A 80 -19.17 16.10 4.30
C CYS A 80 -20.39 17.00 4.07
N GLN A 81 -21.54 16.68 4.67
CA GLN A 81 -22.77 17.46 4.46
C GLN A 81 -22.84 18.68 5.39
N THR A 82 -22.40 18.54 6.64
CA THR A 82 -22.52 19.60 7.66
C THR A 82 -21.18 19.96 8.29
N ASP A 83 -21.07 21.19 8.81
CA ASP A 83 -19.90 21.67 9.56
C ASP A 83 -19.74 20.95 10.92
N PHE A 84 -20.83 20.45 11.48
CA PHE A 84 -20.82 19.62 12.70
C PHE A 84 -20.00 18.35 12.51
N VAL A 85 -20.16 17.65 11.39
CA VAL A 85 -19.34 16.47 11.08
C VAL A 85 -17.90 16.85 10.79
N ALA A 86 -17.65 17.97 10.10
CA ALA A 86 -16.29 18.44 9.82
C ALA A 86 -15.46 18.68 11.10
N ARG A 87 -16.11 19.12 12.20
CA ARG A 87 -15.47 19.34 13.51
C ARG A 87 -15.32 18.07 14.35
N ASN A 88 -15.96 16.96 13.97
CA ASN A 88 -15.87 15.69 14.70
C ASN A 88 -14.45 15.10 14.63
N GLU A 89 -13.93 14.62 15.77
CA GLU A 89 -12.58 14.04 15.86
C GLU A 89 -12.38 12.81 14.95
N ALA A 90 -13.41 11.98 14.78
CA ALA A 90 -13.36 10.82 13.90
C ALA A 90 -13.23 11.25 12.43
N PHE A 91 -13.95 12.31 12.02
CA PHE A 91 -13.81 12.88 10.67
C PHE A 91 -12.42 13.47 10.47
N GLN A 92 -11.93 14.28 11.41
CA GLN A 92 -10.58 14.84 11.32
C GLN A 92 -9.48 13.75 11.26
N THR A 93 -9.69 12.65 11.98
CA THR A 93 -8.78 11.49 11.94
C THR A 93 -8.82 10.81 10.56
N LEU A 94 -10.01 10.61 9.98
CA LEU A 94 -10.16 10.11 8.61
C LEU A 94 -9.39 10.96 7.61
N VAL A 95 -9.50 12.30 7.69
CA VAL A 95 -8.80 13.20 6.77
C VAL A 95 -7.28 13.07 6.89
N LYS A 96 -6.75 12.98 8.12
CA LYS A 96 -5.31 12.75 8.36
C LYS A 96 -4.85 11.40 7.82
N ASP A 97 -5.67 10.36 8.02
CA ASP A 97 -5.37 9.01 7.59
C ASP A 97 -5.34 8.88 6.05
N ILE A 98 -6.27 9.56 5.37
CA ILE A 98 -6.27 9.67 3.91
C ILE A 98 -5.03 10.43 3.42
N ALA A 99 -4.66 11.54 4.07
CA ALA A 99 -3.45 12.29 3.70
C ALA A 99 -2.18 11.44 3.84
N MET A 100 -2.11 10.62 4.89
CA MET A 100 -1.00 9.68 5.13
C MET A 100 -0.97 8.56 4.10
N GLN A 101 -2.13 8.00 3.74
CA GLN A 101 -2.27 7.03 2.63
C GLN A 101 -1.69 7.60 1.34
N ILE A 102 -2.10 8.82 0.95
CA ILE A 102 -1.62 9.47 -0.27
C ILE A 102 -0.09 9.63 -0.23
N ALA A 103 0.47 10.04 0.92
CA ALA A 103 1.92 10.18 1.06
C ALA A 103 2.67 8.84 0.86
N ALA A 104 2.09 7.74 1.36
CA ALA A 104 2.63 6.39 1.26
C ALA A 104 2.44 5.73 -0.11
N SER A 105 1.57 6.28 -0.97
CA SER A 105 1.25 5.72 -2.30
C SER A 105 1.96 6.50 -3.41
N PRO A 106 3.12 6.05 -3.91
CA PRO A 106 3.93 6.81 -4.87
C PRO A 106 3.28 6.97 -6.24
N ASN A 107 2.41 6.05 -6.64
CA ASN A 107 1.77 6.03 -7.96
C ASN A 107 0.37 6.68 -7.97
N VAL A 108 -0.10 7.20 -6.83
CA VAL A 108 -1.46 7.73 -6.74
C VAL A 108 -1.56 9.09 -7.43
N GLU A 109 -2.46 9.18 -8.39
CA GLU A 109 -2.67 10.38 -9.22
C GLU A 109 -4.15 10.79 -9.25
N TYR A 110 -5.06 9.82 -9.10
CA TYR A 110 -6.49 10.03 -9.22
C TYR A 110 -7.21 9.62 -7.93
N VAL A 111 -8.40 10.19 -7.69
CA VAL A 111 -9.21 9.80 -6.52
C VAL A 111 -9.83 8.42 -6.73
N ARG A 112 -10.42 8.16 -7.90
CA ARG A 112 -11.06 6.89 -8.25
C ARG A 112 -10.68 6.46 -9.67
N VAL A 113 -10.88 5.19 -10.02
CA VAL A 113 -10.55 4.68 -11.37
C VAL A 113 -11.34 5.39 -12.47
N SER A 114 -12.61 5.77 -12.22
CA SER A 114 -13.41 6.49 -13.22
C SER A 114 -12.99 7.95 -13.43
N ASP A 115 -12.08 8.49 -12.61
CA ASP A 115 -11.52 9.83 -12.81
C ASP A 115 -10.31 9.78 -13.78
N ILE A 116 -9.84 8.59 -14.17
CA ILE A 116 -8.70 8.40 -15.07
C ILE A 116 -9.14 8.67 -16.53
N PRO A 117 -8.50 9.60 -17.25
CA PRO A 117 -8.82 9.87 -18.65
C PRO A 117 -8.59 8.65 -19.55
N ALA A 118 -9.47 8.44 -20.53
CA ALA A 118 -9.37 7.32 -21.48
C ALA A 118 -8.02 7.30 -22.23
N GLU A 119 -7.43 8.47 -22.49
CA GLU A 119 -6.11 8.58 -23.11
C GLU A 119 -4.99 7.95 -22.27
N VAL A 120 -5.07 8.07 -20.94
CA VAL A 120 -4.10 7.46 -20.03
C VAL A 120 -4.29 5.94 -20.03
N VAL A 121 -5.55 5.48 -19.99
CA VAL A 121 -5.87 4.05 -20.06
C VAL A 121 -5.33 3.39 -21.33
N GLU A 122 -5.55 4.02 -22.50
CA GLU A 122 -5.06 3.48 -23.78
C GLU A 122 -3.52 3.55 -23.90
N LYS A 123 -2.87 4.58 -23.33
CA LYS A 123 -1.41 4.65 -23.26
C LYS A 123 -0.83 3.52 -22.41
N GLU A 124 -1.35 3.32 -21.19
CA GLU A 124 -0.91 2.21 -20.32
C GLU A 124 -1.17 0.86 -20.99
N LYS A 125 -2.30 0.71 -21.68
CA LYS A 125 -2.62 -0.50 -22.46
C LYS A 125 -1.63 -0.76 -23.59
N ALA A 126 -1.27 0.28 -24.35
CA ALA A 126 -0.28 0.15 -25.42
C ALA A 126 1.10 -0.23 -24.86
N ILE A 127 1.51 0.36 -23.74
CA ILE A 127 2.75 0.03 -23.04
C ILE A 127 2.75 -1.44 -22.60
N GLU A 128 1.68 -1.91 -21.97
CA GLU A 128 1.56 -3.31 -21.53
C GLU A 128 1.52 -4.28 -22.71
N MET A 129 0.84 -3.96 -23.82
CA MET A 129 0.81 -4.80 -25.03
C MET A 129 2.17 -4.92 -25.71
N GLY A 130 3.01 -3.88 -25.61
CA GLY A 130 4.33 -3.82 -26.23
C GLY A 130 5.44 -4.53 -25.46
N LYS A 131 5.16 -5.15 -24.31
CA LYS A 131 6.19 -5.83 -23.52
C LYS A 131 6.62 -7.16 -24.14
N ASP A 132 7.93 -7.38 -24.19
CA ASP A 132 8.57 -8.56 -24.79
C ASP A 132 8.12 -9.89 -24.15
N ASP A 133 7.71 -9.86 -22.88
CA ASP A 133 7.26 -11.04 -22.14
C ASP A 133 5.90 -11.60 -22.63
N LEU A 134 5.25 -10.88 -23.56
CA LEU A 134 4.01 -11.25 -24.22
C LEU A 134 4.20 -11.73 -25.66
N ALA A 135 5.41 -11.61 -26.22
CA ALA A 135 5.69 -11.90 -27.63
C ALA A 135 5.42 -13.39 -28.00
N ASN A 136 5.67 -14.30 -27.06
CA ASN A 136 5.53 -15.75 -27.28
C ASN A 136 4.15 -16.31 -26.88
N LYS A 137 3.18 -15.45 -26.55
CA LYS A 137 1.86 -15.88 -26.06
C LYS A 137 0.79 -15.72 -27.15
N PRO A 138 -0.17 -16.66 -27.24
CA PRO A 138 -1.33 -16.51 -28.12
C PRO A 138 -2.08 -15.20 -27.84
N GLU A 139 -2.63 -14.58 -28.89
CA GLU A 139 -3.24 -13.24 -28.82
C GLU A 139 -4.38 -13.13 -27.79
N ASN A 140 -5.19 -14.18 -27.66
CA ASN A 140 -6.27 -14.28 -26.67
C ASN A 140 -5.75 -14.36 -25.22
N VAL A 141 -4.59 -14.99 -24.98
CA VAL A 141 -3.93 -15.06 -23.67
C VAL A 141 -3.24 -13.72 -23.38
N ARG A 142 -2.62 -13.11 -24.38
CA ARG A 142 -2.00 -11.78 -24.29
C ARG A 142 -3.01 -10.73 -23.87
N ALA A 143 -4.17 -10.68 -24.52
CA ALA A 143 -5.24 -9.71 -24.20
C ALA A 143 -5.70 -9.83 -22.74
N LYS A 144 -5.95 -11.06 -22.26
CA LYS A 144 -6.36 -11.30 -20.86
C LYS A 144 -5.29 -10.93 -19.84
N ILE A 145 -4.01 -11.18 -20.15
CA ILE A 145 -2.91 -10.79 -19.27
C ILE A 145 -2.80 -9.27 -19.20
N VAL A 146 -2.89 -8.61 -20.34
CA VAL A 146 -2.83 -7.15 -20.44
C VAL A 146 -3.99 -6.51 -19.69
N GLU A 147 -5.21 -7.03 -19.85
CA GLU A 147 -6.40 -6.57 -19.13
C GLU A 147 -6.20 -6.60 -17.60
N GLY A 148 -5.74 -7.73 -17.05
CA GLY A 148 -5.46 -7.83 -15.61
C GLY A 148 -4.32 -6.92 -15.13
N ARG A 149 -3.30 -6.69 -15.97
CA ARG A 149 -2.20 -5.75 -15.66
C ARG A 149 -2.68 -4.31 -15.65
N ILE A 150 -3.49 -3.91 -16.63
CA ILE A 150 -4.09 -2.58 -16.69
C ILE A 150 -5.01 -2.39 -15.51
N GLU A 151 -5.89 -3.34 -15.19
CA GLU A 151 -6.77 -3.23 -14.03
C GLU A 151 -5.98 -2.98 -12.75
N LYS A 152 -4.90 -3.73 -12.53
CA LYS A 152 -4.00 -3.50 -11.39
C LYS A 152 -3.37 -2.11 -11.44
N ARG A 153 -2.85 -1.70 -12.60
CA ARG A 153 -2.20 -0.40 -12.79
C ARG A 153 -3.15 0.76 -12.50
N LEU A 154 -4.37 0.70 -12.99
CA LEU A 154 -5.42 1.71 -12.76
C LEU A 154 -5.79 1.78 -11.27
N LYS A 155 -5.91 0.63 -10.59
CA LYS A 155 -6.15 0.59 -9.13
C LYS A 155 -4.97 1.14 -8.33
N ASP A 156 -3.74 0.91 -8.78
CA ASP A 156 -2.56 1.47 -8.14
C ASP A 156 -2.49 3.00 -8.29
N MET A 157 -3.05 3.54 -9.39
CA MET A 157 -3.13 4.99 -9.66
C MET A 157 -4.29 5.71 -8.95
N ALA A 158 -5.29 4.96 -8.50
CA ALA A 158 -6.51 5.50 -7.91
C ALA A 158 -6.55 5.28 -6.38
N LEU A 159 -6.80 6.36 -5.63
CA LEU A 159 -6.74 6.34 -4.17
C LEU A 159 -7.76 5.40 -3.51
N LEU A 160 -9.02 5.44 -3.96
CA LEU A 160 -10.12 4.75 -3.30
C LEU A 160 -9.99 3.22 -3.39
N GLU A 161 -9.42 2.72 -4.48
CA GLU A 161 -9.27 1.30 -4.78
C GLU A 161 -8.03 0.67 -4.10
N GLN A 162 -7.13 1.49 -3.56
CA GLN A 162 -5.94 1.01 -2.86
C GLN A 162 -6.29 0.33 -1.54
N PRO A 163 -5.52 -0.71 -1.13
CA PRO A 163 -5.54 -1.21 0.24
C PRO A 163 -5.14 -0.11 1.24
N TYR A 164 -5.82 -0.06 2.38
CA TYR A 164 -5.53 0.93 3.41
C TYR A 164 -4.23 0.57 4.15
N ILE A 165 -3.31 1.53 4.28
CA ILE A 165 -1.96 1.31 4.83
C ILE A 165 -1.95 0.77 6.28
N LYS A 166 -2.95 1.10 7.09
CA LYS A 166 -3.05 0.59 8.48
C LYS A 166 -3.82 -0.72 8.59
N ASP A 167 -4.60 -1.08 7.57
CA ASP A 167 -5.40 -2.29 7.51
C ASP A 167 -5.57 -2.74 6.06
N GLN A 168 -4.69 -3.63 5.60
CA GLN A 168 -4.69 -4.12 4.23
C GLN A 168 -5.89 -5.02 3.88
N SER A 169 -6.75 -5.35 4.85
CA SER A 169 -7.97 -6.13 4.61
C SER A 169 -9.10 -5.31 3.98
N ILE A 170 -8.98 -3.98 3.99
CA ILE A 170 -9.97 -3.06 3.44
C ILE A 170 -9.31 -2.08 2.47
N THR A 171 -10.13 -1.54 1.57
CA THR A 171 -9.72 -0.43 0.71
C THR A 171 -9.93 0.91 1.41
N VAL A 172 -9.37 1.98 0.83
CA VAL A 172 -9.64 3.36 1.26
C VAL A 172 -11.12 3.70 1.06
N GLU A 173 -11.76 3.19 0.01
CA GLU A 173 -13.21 3.35 -0.20
C GLU A 173 -14.00 2.74 0.96
N ASP A 174 -13.65 1.52 1.38
CA ASP A 174 -14.30 0.85 2.50
C ASP A 174 -14.09 1.62 3.81
N LEU A 175 -12.91 2.20 4.03
CA LEU A 175 -12.64 3.09 5.16
C LEU A 175 -13.58 4.30 5.16
N VAL A 176 -13.77 4.95 4.01
CA VAL A 176 -14.71 6.08 3.87
C VAL A 176 -16.14 5.63 4.13
N LYS A 177 -16.58 4.51 3.54
CA LYS A 177 -17.93 3.93 3.76
C LYS A 177 -18.18 3.57 5.22
N LYS A 178 -17.19 3.03 5.94
CA LYS A 178 -17.27 2.79 7.38
C LYS A 178 -17.54 4.08 8.16
N HIS A 179 -16.86 5.17 7.82
CA HIS A 179 -17.08 6.47 8.45
C HIS A 179 -18.45 7.07 8.10
N ILE A 180 -18.92 6.92 6.86
CA ILE A 180 -20.28 7.31 6.47
C ILE A 180 -21.32 6.55 7.30
N ALA A 181 -21.12 5.25 7.51
CA ALA A 181 -22.04 4.44 8.29
C ALA A 181 -22.09 4.83 9.79
N SER A 182 -20.95 5.25 10.35
CA SER A 182 -20.84 5.68 11.75
C SER A 182 -21.36 7.11 11.96
N LEU A 183 -20.97 8.05 11.09
CA LEU A 183 -21.31 9.47 11.20
C LEU A 183 -22.69 9.81 10.62
N GLY A 184 -23.23 8.95 9.73
CA GLY A 184 -24.57 9.10 9.17
C GLY A 184 -24.71 10.09 8.02
N GLU A 185 -23.60 10.71 7.58
CA GLU A 185 -23.56 11.66 6.47
C GLU A 185 -22.69 11.14 5.32
N ASN A 186 -22.98 11.62 4.11
CA ASN A 186 -22.14 11.38 2.94
C ASN A 186 -20.76 12.02 3.16
N ILE A 187 -19.70 11.30 2.79
CA ILE A 187 -18.31 11.74 2.87
C ILE A 187 -17.66 11.44 1.54
N GLN A 188 -16.96 12.41 0.96
CA GLN A 188 -16.31 12.26 -0.33
C GLN A 188 -14.91 12.85 -0.30
N VAL A 189 -13.94 12.11 -0.83
CA VAL A 189 -12.63 12.68 -1.17
C VAL A 189 -12.80 13.41 -2.49
N ARG A 190 -12.53 14.73 -2.51
CA ARG A 190 -12.79 15.58 -3.67
C ARG A 190 -11.59 15.66 -4.59
N ARG A 191 -10.42 15.91 -4.01
CA ARG A 191 -9.14 16.06 -4.71
C ARG A 191 -8.01 16.00 -3.71
N PHE A 192 -6.81 15.73 -4.21
CA PHE A 192 -5.58 15.88 -3.45
C PHE A 192 -4.46 16.37 -4.37
N VAL A 193 -3.40 16.83 -3.75
CA VAL A 193 -2.11 17.09 -4.40
C VAL A 193 -1.04 16.48 -3.52
N ARG A 194 -0.09 15.79 -4.17
CA ARG A 194 1.09 15.20 -3.55
C ARG A 194 2.31 15.85 -4.17
N PHE A 195 3.22 16.31 -3.32
CA PHE A 195 4.49 16.90 -3.69
C PHE A 195 5.61 15.96 -3.27
N ILE A 196 6.58 15.71 -4.15
CA ILE A 196 7.85 15.08 -3.80
C ILE A 196 8.99 16.07 -4.05
N MET A 197 9.89 16.18 -3.08
CA MET A 197 11.09 17.01 -3.21
C MET A 197 11.99 16.49 -4.33
N GLY A 198 12.25 17.34 -5.33
CA GLY A 198 13.09 17.03 -6.48
C GLY A 198 12.39 16.25 -7.59
N GLU A 199 11.07 16.11 -7.53
CA GLU A 199 10.28 15.53 -8.62
C GLU A 199 10.48 16.29 -9.93
N GLY A 200 10.76 15.57 -11.02
CA GLY A 200 11.00 16.16 -12.34
C GLY A 200 12.34 16.86 -12.52
N ILE A 201 13.26 16.79 -11.56
CA ILE A 201 14.62 17.34 -11.68
C ILE A 201 15.61 16.20 -11.92
N GLU A 202 16.24 16.18 -13.09
CA GLU A 202 17.43 15.36 -13.32
C GLU A 202 18.58 15.88 -12.46
N LYS A 203 18.98 15.11 -11.45
CA LYS A 203 20.20 15.41 -10.71
C LYS A 203 21.38 15.08 -11.62
N GLN A 204 22.21 16.08 -11.92
CA GLN A 204 23.54 15.82 -12.46
C GLN A 204 24.32 14.98 -11.44
N GLU A 205 24.58 13.71 -11.77
CA GLU A 205 25.59 12.92 -11.08
C GLU A 205 26.96 13.48 -11.48
N SER A 206 27.53 14.32 -10.64
CA SER A 206 28.96 14.65 -10.71
C SER A 206 29.73 13.51 -10.05
N ASP A 207 30.52 12.78 -10.83
CA ASP A 207 31.51 11.86 -10.32
C ASP A 207 32.65 12.67 -9.68
N PHE A 208 32.49 12.94 -8.38
CA PHE A 208 33.48 13.64 -7.56
C PHE A 208 34.87 12.97 -7.64
N ALA A 209 34.95 11.66 -7.86
CA ALA A 209 36.23 10.98 -7.99
C ALA A 209 36.91 11.33 -9.31
N ALA A 210 36.16 11.39 -10.41
CA ALA A 210 36.67 11.85 -11.70
C ALA A 210 37.05 13.34 -11.69
N GLU A 211 36.28 14.18 -11.00
CA GLU A 211 36.58 15.62 -10.86
C GLU A 211 37.86 15.86 -10.02
N VAL A 212 38.04 15.10 -8.93
CA VAL A 212 39.26 15.15 -8.11
C VAL A 212 40.47 14.58 -8.86
N ALA A 213 40.31 13.51 -9.65
CA ALA A 213 41.38 12.96 -10.49
C ALA A 213 41.82 13.95 -11.58
N ALA A 214 40.89 14.66 -12.20
CA ALA A 214 41.19 15.67 -13.22
C ALA A 214 41.95 16.89 -12.66
N GLN A 215 41.70 17.29 -11.41
CA GLN A 215 42.39 18.42 -10.77
C GLN A 215 43.78 18.06 -10.23
N THR A 216 44.03 16.78 -9.92
CA THR A 216 45.30 16.30 -9.35
C THR A 216 46.28 15.75 -10.39
N GLY A 217 45.82 15.42 -11.60
CA GLY A 217 46.64 14.86 -12.68
C GLY A 217 47.49 15.85 -13.50
N ALA A 218 47.43 17.15 -13.25
CA ALA A 218 48.11 18.17 -14.06
C ALA A 218 49.51 18.59 -13.56
N LYS A 219 50.09 17.89 -12.57
CA LYS A 219 51.38 18.28 -11.99
C LYS A 219 52.38 17.13 -11.87
N GLU A 220 52.68 16.47 -12.99
CA GLU A 220 54.01 15.88 -13.20
C GLU A 220 54.23 15.51 -14.68
N ALA A 221 54.98 16.36 -15.39
CA ALA A 221 55.63 15.99 -16.63
C ALA A 221 56.97 16.73 -16.75
N ALA A 222 58.08 16.01 -16.54
CA ALA A 222 59.31 16.16 -17.32
C ALA A 222 60.23 14.92 -17.17
N PRO A 223 61.01 14.51 -18.19
CA PRO A 223 61.48 13.13 -18.36
C PRO A 223 63.01 12.89 -18.27
N ALA A 224 63.37 11.60 -18.12
CA ALA A 224 64.60 10.86 -18.52
C ALA A 224 65.91 11.03 -17.68
N PRO A 225 66.90 10.09 -17.72
CA PRO A 225 67.08 8.94 -18.63
C PRO A 225 67.45 7.57 -17.98
N ALA A 226 67.57 6.56 -18.86
CA ALA A 226 67.72 5.12 -18.61
C ALA A 226 69.10 4.64 -18.10
N ALA A 227 69.12 3.50 -17.38
CA ALA A 227 70.27 2.58 -17.29
C ALA A 227 69.83 1.14 -16.88
N VAL A 228 70.01 0.21 -17.83
CA VAL A 228 70.45 -1.21 -17.82
C VAL A 228 70.23 -2.14 -16.60
N VAL A 229 69.56 -3.27 -16.92
CA VAL A 229 69.63 -4.71 -16.53
C VAL A 229 70.35 -5.18 -15.25
N ASP A 230 69.69 -6.09 -14.51
CA ASP A 230 70.30 -7.35 -14.01
C ASP A 230 69.25 -8.40 -13.57
N GLU A 231 69.64 -9.67 -13.59
CA GLU A 231 68.81 -10.89 -13.61
C GLU A 231 68.13 -11.35 -12.28
N LYS A 232 67.12 -12.23 -12.46
CA LYS A 232 66.29 -13.10 -11.57
C LYS A 232 66.95 -13.70 -10.30
N PRO A 233 66.20 -14.20 -9.27
CA PRO A 233 65.19 -15.27 -9.44
C PRO A 233 63.94 -15.20 -8.52
N ALA A 234 63.11 -16.23 -8.67
CA ALA A 234 61.72 -16.38 -8.27
C ALA A 234 61.47 -16.60 -6.76
N GLU A 235 60.29 -16.20 -6.29
CA GLU A 235 59.68 -16.69 -5.06
C GLU A 235 58.18 -16.94 -5.27
N GLU A 236 57.68 -17.99 -4.62
CA GLU A 236 56.48 -18.78 -4.91
C GLU A 236 55.14 -18.05 -4.73
N ALA A 237 54.21 -18.35 -5.64
CA ALA A 237 52.80 -18.02 -5.49
C ALA A 237 52.08 -19.13 -4.70
N VAL A 238 51.50 -18.76 -3.56
CA VAL A 238 50.53 -19.59 -2.83
C VAL A 238 49.12 -19.22 -3.30
N PRO A 239 48.31 -20.14 -3.85
CA PRO A 239 46.95 -19.81 -4.30
C PRO A 239 45.97 -19.74 -3.12
N ALA A 240 45.18 -18.67 -3.08
CA ALA A 240 44.00 -18.57 -2.21
C ALA A 240 42.84 -19.41 -2.78
N PRO A 241 42.06 -20.12 -1.93
CA PRO A 241 41.07 -21.11 -2.37
C PRO A 241 39.76 -20.48 -2.89
N GLU A 242 39.16 -21.17 -3.86
CA GLU A 242 37.85 -20.87 -4.46
C GLU A 242 36.67 -21.00 -3.45
N PRO A 243 35.60 -20.21 -3.62
CA PRO A 243 34.42 -20.30 -2.75
C PRO A 243 33.48 -21.45 -3.13
N VAL A 244 33.22 -22.31 -2.14
CA VAL A 244 32.31 -23.47 -2.21
C VAL A 244 30.84 -23.04 -2.26
N ALA A 245 30.09 -23.68 -3.17
CA ALA A 245 28.65 -23.52 -3.39
C ALA A 245 27.81 -23.86 -2.15
N LYS A 246 26.79 -23.05 -1.86
CA LYS A 246 25.79 -23.31 -0.80
C LYS A 246 24.62 -24.13 -1.34
N GLU A 247 24.48 -25.33 -0.83
CA GLU A 247 23.36 -26.26 -1.02
C GLU A 247 22.13 -25.86 -0.17
N LYS A 248 20.92 -26.14 -0.67
CA LYS A 248 19.61 -25.84 -0.03
C LYS A 248 19.31 -26.80 1.13
N PRO A 249 18.56 -26.39 2.17
CA PRO A 249 18.17 -27.28 3.25
C PRO A 249 16.95 -28.15 2.88
N ALA A 250 17.05 -29.44 3.24
CA ALA A 250 16.00 -30.46 3.14
C ALA A 250 15.13 -30.54 4.41
N LYS A 251 13.89 -31.00 4.22
CA LYS A 251 12.82 -31.21 5.21
C LYS A 251 13.20 -32.18 6.34
N GLU A 252 12.86 -31.81 7.58
CA GLU A 252 12.77 -32.75 8.72
C GLU A 252 11.44 -33.51 8.72
N GLU A 253 11.53 -34.83 8.74
CA GLU A 253 10.44 -35.78 8.95
C GLU A 253 10.57 -36.34 10.39
N LYS A 254 9.51 -36.24 11.20
CA LYS A 254 9.50 -36.71 12.60
C LYS A 254 9.37 -38.25 12.68
N PRO A 255 10.04 -38.91 13.65
CA PRO A 255 9.96 -40.35 13.81
C PRO A 255 8.69 -40.82 14.57
N LYS A 256 8.23 -42.02 14.20
CA LYS A 256 7.15 -42.79 14.83
C LYS A 256 7.59 -43.36 16.18
N SER A 257 6.72 -43.30 17.19
CA SER A 257 6.84 -44.06 18.44
C SER A 257 5.64 -44.98 18.60
N ASP A 258 5.91 -46.29 18.57
CA ASP A 258 5.07 -47.36 19.11
C ASP A 258 5.00 -47.24 20.64
N ASP A 259 3.80 -47.32 21.25
CA ASP A 259 3.66 -47.92 22.58
C ASP A 259 2.27 -48.53 22.84
N LYS A 260 2.27 -49.51 23.73
CA LYS A 260 1.37 -50.63 23.92
C LYS A 260 0.08 -50.31 24.67
N LYS A 261 -0.99 -50.92 24.18
CA LYS A 261 -1.87 -51.89 24.91
C LYS A 261 -1.83 -51.84 26.45
N GLY A 262 -2.78 -51.12 27.05
CA GLY A 262 -3.10 -51.20 28.48
C GLY A 262 -4.62 -51.28 28.71
N LYS A 263 -5.08 -52.43 29.21
CA LYS A 263 -6.49 -52.85 29.38
C LYS A 263 -6.79 -52.92 30.89
N LYS A 264 -7.85 -52.26 31.39
CA LYS A 264 -8.74 -52.65 32.54
C LYS A 264 -9.61 -51.45 32.96
N LYS A 265 -10.95 -51.57 32.87
CA LYS A 265 -11.91 -51.80 33.99
C LYS A 265 -11.74 -50.75 35.10
N LYS A 266 -12.71 -49.90 35.38
CA LYS A 266 -14.05 -50.21 35.90
C LYS A 266 -14.96 -49.01 35.71
#